data_AF-A0A7V9VJS2-F1
#
_entry.id   AF-A0A7V9VJS2-F1
#
_cell.length_a   1.000
_cell.length_b   1.000
_cell.length_c   1.000
_cell.angle_alpha   90.00
_cell.angle_beta   90.00
_cell.angle_gamma   90.00
#
_symmetry.space_group_name_H-M   'P 1'
#
loop_
_entity.id
_entity.type
_entity.pdbx_description
1 polymer ?
#
loop_
_entity_poly.entity_id
_entity_poly.type
_entity_poly.pdbx_seq_one_letter_code
_entity_poly.pdbx_strand_id
1 'polypeptide(L)'
;MFGRRKTQQPNPTSPDPAHDPNHFADIYAAYAGRVHAYALQRLHDPDLVADITSIVFTRALANLPSFQRRQAGPASDSALEGWLMTIARNAIIDHVRANKRLTILDADAYRRHLNLTSPDPSAHPVPPDERDRLPDALHHLSATQRRIVLLRVQGWNGAEIADLLGMSHGAVRVAQHRAYARLRELLTEAQQPATSSSRTFTTEPDHV
;
A
#
# COMPACT_ATOMS: atom_id res chain seq x y z
N MET A 1 19.36 -35.72 66.35
CA MET A 1 18.28 -36.35 65.58
C MET A 1 17.13 -35.36 65.42
N PHE A 2 16.77 -35.04 64.17
CA PHE A 2 15.58 -34.28 63.71
C PHE A 2 15.43 -32.84 64.27
N GLY A 3 15.60 -31.75 63.51
CA GLY A 3 15.21 -31.50 62.13
C GLY A 3 14.25 -30.30 62.12
N ARG A 4 14.77 -29.09 62.32
CA ARG A 4 13.98 -27.85 62.21
C ARG A 4 13.51 -27.71 60.76
N ARG A 5 12.23 -28.00 60.50
CA ARG A 5 11.58 -27.69 59.22
C ARG A 5 11.60 -26.17 59.06
N LYS A 6 12.46 -25.67 58.18
CA LYS A 6 12.35 -24.31 57.67
C LYS A 6 11.02 -24.22 56.93
N THR A 7 10.12 -23.39 57.42
CA THR A 7 8.95 -22.91 56.69
C THR A 7 9.45 -22.26 55.41
N GLN A 8 9.28 -22.98 54.30
CA GLN A 8 9.55 -22.48 52.96
C GLN A 8 8.50 -21.41 52.67
N GLN A 9 8.90 -20.14 52.71
CA GLN A 9 8.11 -19.04 52.14
C GLN A 9 7.83 -19.36 50.67
N PRO A 10 6.61 -19.13 50.17
CA PRO A 10 6.33 -19.25 48.75
C PRO A 10 7.19 -18.22 48.01
N ASN A 11 8.00 -18.71 47.06
CA ASN A 11 8.81 -17.90 46.16
C ASN A 11 7.92 -16.81 45.52
N PRO A 12 8.36 -15.54 45.46
CA PRO A 12 7.62 -14.53 44.72
C PRO A 12 7.60 -14.93 43.25
N THR A 13 6.37 -15.03 42.74
CA THR A 13 5.93 -15.19 41.36
C THR A 13 7.02 -14.84 40.33
N SER A 14 7.53 -15.85 39.63
CA SER A 14 8.21 -15.63 38.34
C SER A 14 7.28 -14.76 37.48
N PRO A 15 7.75 -13.65 36.89
CA PRO A 15 6.93 -12.89 35.98
C PRO A 15 6.48 -13.83 34.86
N ASP A 16 5.17 -13.93 34.67
CA ASP A 16 4.59 -14.61 33.51
C ASP A 16 5.26 -14.02 32.26
N PRO A 17 5.98 -14.81 31.43
CA PRO A 17 6.69 -14.28 30.26
C PRO A 17 5.75 -13.63 29.23
N ALA A 18 4.42 -13.82 29.39
CA ALA A 18 3.39 -13.14 28.63
C ALA A 18 3.16 -11.68 29.06
N HIS A 19 3.69 -11.23 30.20
CA HIS A 19 3.54 -9.87 30.74
C HIS A 19 4.87 -9.18 31.09
N ASP A 20 6.02 -9.71 30.63
CA ASP A 20 7.30 -9.01 30.78
C ASP A 20 7.30 -7.74 29.90
N PRO A 21 7.26 -6.53 30.50
CA PRO A 21 7.24 -5.29 29.73
C PRO A 21 8.48 -5.14 28.84
N ASN A 22 9.60 -5.78 29.23
CA ASN A 22 10.85 -5.71 28.49
C ASN A 22 10.78 -6.51 27.18
N HIS A 23 10.10 -7.65 27.19
CA HIS A 23 9.94 -8.47 25.98
C HIS A 23 9.13 -7.75 24.90
N PHE A 24 8.03 -7.07 25.27
CA PHE A 24 7.29 -6.29 24.29
C PHE A 24 8.06 -5.07 23.78
N ALA A 25 8.85 -4.43 24.64
CA ALA A 25 9.73 -3.33 24.24
C ALA A 25 10.75 -3.76 23.18
N ASP A 26 11.32 -4.97 23.30
CA ASP A 26 12.24 -5.53 22.31
C ASP A 26 11.54 -5.77 20.95
N ILE A 27 10.31 -6.30 20.98
CA ILE A 27 9.48 -6.47 19.78
C ILE A 27 9.20 -5.11 19.14
N TYR A 28 8.83 -4.11 19.93
CA TYR A 28 8.58 -2.76 19.42
C TYR A 28 9.84 -2.19 18.75
N ALA A 29 10.98 -2.23 19.44
CA ALA A 29 12.25 -1.72 18.92
C ALA A 29 12.67 -2.42 17.60
N ALA A 30 12.45 -3.73 17.50
CA ALA A 30 12.81 -4.51 16.31
C ALA A 30 11.89 -4.25 15.10
N TYR A 31 10.59 -4.03 15.32
CA TYR A 31 9.60 -4.02 14.22
C TYR A 31 8.94 -2.67 13.95
N ALA A 32 9.04 -1.68 14.83
CA ALA A 32 8.38 -0.39 14.66
C ALA A 32 8.78 0.31 13.36
N GLY A 33 10.07 0.28 13.01
CA GLY A 33 10.56 0.85 11.76
C GLY A 33 9.95 0.21 10.51
N ARG A 34 9.74 -1.11 10.50
CA ARG A 34 9.14 -1.83 9.37
C ARG A 34 7.65 -1.55 9.24
N VAL A 35 6.92 -1.54 10.37
CA VAL A 35 5.50 -1.17 10.40
C VAL A 35 5.31 0.27 9.91
N HIS A 36 6.14 1.19 10.40
CA HIS A 36 6.12 2.58 10.00
C HIS A 36 6.39 2.74 8.50
N ALA A 37 7.44 2.10 7.97
CA ALA A 37 7.74 2.12 6.53
C ALA A 37 6.60 1.54 5.68
N TYR A 38 6.01 0.42 6.13
CA TYR A 38 4.86 -0.21 5.47
C TYR A 38 3.63 0.71 5.41
N ALA A 39 3.34 1.42 6.50
CA ALA A 39 2.26 2.39 6.59
C ALA A 39 2.54 3.65 5.76
N LEU A 40 3.77 4.18 5.81
CA LEU A 40 4.16 5.38 5.07
C LEU A 40 4.04 5.19 3.56
N GLN A 41 4.44 4.02 3.05
CA GLN A 41 4.29 3.67 1.64
C GLN A 41 2.83 3.66 1.16
N ARG A 42 1.85 3.50 2.07
CA ARG A 42 0.43 3.37 1.73
C ARG A 42 -0.36 4.64 2.00
N LEU A 43 -0.06 5.33 3.09
CA LEU A 43 -0.83 6.48 3.56
C LEU A 43 -0.26 7.81 3.08
N HIS A 44 1.06 7.89 2.87
CA HIS A 44 1.76 9.11 2.46
C HIS A 44 1.49 10.34 3.37
N ASP A 45 1.10 10.09 4.62
CA ASP A 45 0.77 11.11 5.62
C ASP A 45 1.47 10.73 6.95
N PRO A 46 2.52 11.45 7.36
CA PRO A 46 3.29 11.13 8.56
C PRO A 46 2.45 11.08 9.85
N ASP A 47 1.43 11.94 9.98
CA ASP A 47 0.61 12.00 11.18
C ASP A 47 -0.28 10.75 11.26
N LEU A 48 -0.89 10.37 10.13
CA LEU A 48 -1.67 9.12 10.06
C LEU A 48 -0.78 7.87 10.26
N VAL A 49 0.46 7.91 9.80
CA VAL A 49 1.40 6.79 9.99
C VAL A 49 1.74 6.59 11.46
N ALA A 50 1.96 7.67 12.21
CA ALA A 50 2.21 7.60 13.65
C ALA A 50 1.01 6.98 14.39
N ASP A 51 -0.21 7.45 14.10
CA ASP A 51 -1.44 6.93 14.68
C ASP A 51 -1.63 5.44 14.37
N ILE A 52 -1.45 5.04 13.11
CA ILE A 52 -1.58 3.64 12.69
C ILE A 52 -0.53 2.76 13.36
N THR A 53 0.70 3.24 13.49
CA THR A 53 1.75 2.50 14.19
C THR A 53 1.35 2.26 15.65
N SER A 54 0.83 3.29 16.34
CA SER A 54 0.31 3.16 17.70
C SER A 54 -0.82 2.13 17.80
N ILE A 55 -1.79 2.17 16.87
CA ILE A 55 -2.89 1.19 16.81
C ILE A 55 -2.36 -0.23 16.61
N VAL A 56 -1.37 -0.42 15.73
CA VAL A 56 -0.79 -1.74 15.45
C VAL A 56 -0.15 -2.33 16.70
N PHE A 57 0.71 -1.58 17.39
CA PHE A 57 1.38 -2.09 18.57
C PHE A 57 0.45 -2.22 19.77
N THR A 58 -0.58 -1.37 19.90
CA THR A 58 -1.64 -1.55 20.90
C THR A 58 -2.41 -2.86 20.67
N ARG A 59 -2.81 -3.13 19.42
CA ARG A 59 -3.48 -4.39 19.04
C ARG A 59 -2.54 -5.59 19.22
N ALA A 60 -1.27 -5.44 18.88
CA ALA A 60 -0.27 -6.48 19.05
C ALA A 60 -0.09 -6.83 20.53
N LEU A 61 0.10 -5.84 21.41
CA LEU A 61 0.23 -6.05 22.85
C LEU A 61 -0.96 -6.83 23.42
N ALA A 62 -2.19 -6.44 23.06
CA ALA A 62 -3.40 -7.11 23.52
C ALA A 62 -3.54 -8.56 23.01
N ASN A 63 -3.00 -8.88 21.83
CA ASN A 63 -3.17 -10.18 21.18
C ASN A 63 -1.93 -11.08 21.24
N LEU A 64 -0.80 -10.58 21.75
CA LEU A 64 0.46 -11.29 21.82
C LEU A 64 0.36 -12.61 22.60
N PRO A 65 -0.31 -12.67 23.77
CA PRO A 65 -0.44 -13.94 24.51
C PRO A 65 -1.19 -15.01 23.71
N SER A 66 -2.22 -14.61 22.94
CA SER A 66 -3.01 -15.51 22.10
C SER A 66 -2.25 -15.95 20.83
N PHE A 67 -1.36 -15.11 20.32
CA PHE A 67 -0.43 -15.49 19.25
C PHE A 67 0.58 -16.53 19.75
N GLN A 68 1.24 -16.26 20.88
CA GLN A 68 2.24 -17.15 21.48
C GLN A 68 1.65 -18.54 21.79
N ARG A 69 0.44 -18.61 22.37
CA ARG A 69 -0.23 -19.90 22.63
C ARG A 69 -0.52 -20.75 21.39
N ARG A 70 -0.73 -20.11 20.23
CA ARG A 70 -1.02 -20.82 18.97
C ARG A 70 0.24 -21.32 18.26
N GLN A 71 1.41 -20.77 18.60
CA GLN A 71 2.67 -21.23 18.03
C GLN A 71 3.12 -22.51 18.73
N ALA A 72 3.49 -23.51 17.94
CA ALA A 72 4.07 -24.75 18.45
C ALA A 72 5.57 -24.53 18.74
N GLY A 73 5.88 -23.73 19.77
CA GLY A 73 7.25 -23.38 20.17
C GLY A 73 7.52 -21.87 20.20
N PRO A 74 8.78 -21.45 20.40
CA PRO A 74 9.14 -20.03 20.34
C PRO A 74 8.75 -19.47 18.96
N ALA A 75 8.08 -18.32 18.95
CA ALA A 75 7.73 -17.68 17.69
C ALA A 75 9.00 -17.36 16.92
N SER A 76 9.13 -17.87 15.70
CA SER A 76 10.20 -17.44 14.81
C SER A 76 9.98 -15.96 14.43
N ASP A 77 11.08 -15.25 14.19
CA ASP A 77 11.04 -13.85 13.77
C ASP A 77 10.12 -13.64 12.55
N SER A 78 10.14 -14.58 11.60
CA SER A 78 9.28 -14.54 10.41
C SER A 78 7.79 -14.71 10.74
N ALA A 79 7.44 -15.55 11.72
CA ALA A 79 6.05 -15.75 12.13
C ALA A 79 5.51 -14.52 12.87
N LEU A 80 6.34 -13.93 13.75
CA LEU A 80 6.00 -12.70 14.46
C LEU A 80 5.85 -11.52 13.49
N GLU A 81 6.79 -11.38 12.54
CA GLU A 81 6.74 -10.36 11.49
C GLU A 81 5.47 -10.49 10.64
N GLY A 82 5.17 -11.68 10.14
CA GLY A 82 3.96 -11.92 9.33
C GLY A 82 2.67 -11.59 10.08
N TRP A 83 2.63 -11.89 11.38
CA TRP A 83 1.49 -11.54 12.23
C TRP A 83 1.38 -10.03 12.47
N LEU A 84 2.48 -9.33 12.76
CA LEU A 84 2.49 -7.87 12.90
C LEU A 84 2.09 -7.17 11.59
N MET A 85 2.60 -7.63 10.44
CA MET A 85 2.23 -7.11 9.13
C MET A 85 0.75 -7.36 8.79
N THR A 86 0.17 -8.45 9.32
CA THR A 86 -1.28 -8.71 9.20
C THR A 86 -2.08 -7.69 10.02
N ILE A 87 -1.67 -7.40 11.25
CA ILE A 87 -2.30 -6.36 12.08
C ILE A 87 -2.19 -4.99 11.39
N ALA A 88 -1.00 -4.64 10.87
CA ALA A 88 -0.76 -3.40 10.15
C ALA A 88 -1.63 -3.26 8.91
N ARG A 89 -1.67 -4.28 8.06
CA ARG A 89 -2.53 -4.33 6.88
C ARG A 89 -3.99 -4.07 7.25
N ASN A 90 -4.50 -4.77 8.26
CA ASN A 90 -5.89 -4.64 8.68
C ASN A 90 -6.17 -3.24 9.25
N ALA A 91 -5.29 -2.71 10.10
CA ALA A 91 -5.42 -1.36 10.65
C ALA A 91 -5.47 -0.28 9.54
N ILE A 92 -4.61 -0.40 8.52
CA ILE A 92 -4.62 0.49 7.37
C ILE A 92 -5.92 0.33 6.59
N ILE A 93 -6.33 -0.89 6.23
CA ILE A 93 -7.58 -1.15 5.48
C ILE A 93 -8.79 -0.58 6.23
N ASP A 94 -8.88 -0.83 7.54
CA ASP A 94 -9.95 -0.32 8.40
C ASP A 94 -9.99 1.21 8.37
N HIS A 95 -8.83 1.84 8.59
CA HIS A 95 -8.70 3.30 8.59
C HIS A 95 -9.12 3.91 7.26
N VAL A 96 -8.62 3.36 6.16
CA VAL A 96 -8.95 3.79 4.80
C VAL A 96 -10.45 3.69 4.55
N ARG A 97 -11.06 2.55 4.89
CA ARG A 97 -12.50 2.32 4.67
C ARG A 97 -13.34 3.31 5.48
N ALA A 98 -12.96 3.55 6.74
CA ALA A 98 -13.69 4.44 7.64
C ALA A 98 -13.59 5.91 7.21
N ASN A 99 -12.39 6.37 6.87
CA ASN A 99 -12.17 7.80 6.70
C ASN A 99 -12.56 8.34 5.32
N LYS A 100 -12.77 7.50 4.30
CA LYS A 100 -12.98 7.85 2.86
C LYS A 100 -11.93 8.81 2.25
N ARG A 101 -11.10 9.44 3.08
CA ARG A 101 -9.92 10.26 2.86
C ARG A 101 -8.69 9.37 2.85
N LEU A 102 -8.73 8.25 2.12
CA LEU A 102 -7.47 7.96 1.47
C LEU A 102 -7.24 9.17 0.56
N THR A 103 -6.06 9.77 0.68
CA THR A 103 -5.44 10.37 -0.50
C THR A 103 -5.12 9.22 -1.45
N ILE A 104 -6.15 8.52 -1.96
CA ILE A 104 -6.04 7.85 -3.24
C ILE A 104 -5.72 9.05 -4.10
N LEU A 105 -4.47 9.13 -4.57
CA LEU A 105 -4.12 10.05 -5.63
C LEU A 105 -5.22 9.87 -6.67
N ASP A 106 -6.18 10.78 -6.75
CA ASP A 106 -7.06 10.84 -7.90
C ASP A 106 -6.18 11.23 -9.10
N ALA A 107 -6.73 11.18 -10.30
CA ALA A 107 -5.94 11.52 -11.48
C ALA A 107 -5.31 12.92 -11.36
N ASP A 108 -6.00 13.87 -10.71
CA ASP A 108 -5.53 15.24 -10.50
C ASP A 108 -4.45 15.36 -9.41
N ALA A 109 -4.56 14.61 -8.32
CA ALA A 109 -3.54 14.51 -7.28
C ALA A 109 -2.31 13.76 -7.79
N TYR A 110 -2.49 12.76 -8.65
CA TYR A 110 -1.39 12.13 -9.38
C TYR A 110 -0.70 13.11 -10.33
N ARG A 111 -1.47 13.92 -11.09
CA ARG A 111 -0.94 15.01 -11.92
C ARG A 111 -0.13 16.02 -11.08
N ARG A 112 -0.68 16.46 -9.95
CA ARG A 112 0.05 17.33 -9.00
C ARG A 112 1.31 16.68 -8.45
N HIS A 113 1.26 15.38 -8.12
CA HIS A 113 2.42 14.64 -7.66
C HIS A 113 3.51 14.58 -8.74
N LEU A 114 3.17 14.30 -10.01
CA LEU A 114 4.13 14.34 -11.12
C LEU A 114 4.75 15.74 -11.30
N ASN A 115 3.99 16.81 -11.06
CA ASN A 115 4.48 18.18 -11.13
C ASN A 115 5.40 18.57 -9.95
N LEU A 116 5.19 17.98 -8.77
CA LEU A 116 6.03 18.19 -7.58
C LEU A 116 7.30 17.33 -7.60
N THR A 117 7.21 16.11 -8.13
CA THR A 117 8.32 15.14 -8.20
C THR A 117 9.10 15.30 -9.52
N SER A 118 9.53 16.52 -9.84
CA SER A 118 10.57 16.76 -10.86
C SER A 118 11.86 17.15 -10.13
N PRO A 119 12.59 16.20 -9.50
CA PRO A 119 13.61 16.51 -8.50
C PRO A 119 15.02 16.47 -9.09
N ASP A 120 15.18 16.13 -10.38
CA ASP A 120 16.47 15.88 -10.97
C ASP A 120 16.73 16.78 -12.19
N PRO A 121 17.62 17.79 -12.09
CA PRO A 121 18.03 18.60 -13.22
C PRO A 121 18.82 17.81 -14.29
N SER A 122 19.21 16.56 -14.01
CA SER A 122 19.84 15.63 -14.96
C SER A 122 18.89 14.61 -15.59
N ALA A 123 17.65 14.50 -15.10
CA ALA A 123 16.61 13.73 -15.77
C ALA A 123 16.15 14.50 -17.02
N HIS A 124 16.11 13.82 -18.17
CA HIS A 124 15.58 14.41 -19.39
C HIS A 124 14.20 15.01 -19.11
N PRO A 125 13.98 16.30 -19.42
CA PRO A 125 12.68 16.92 -19.18
C PRO A 125 11.65 16.17 -20.01
N VAL A 126 10.78 15.39 -19.34
CA VAL A 126 9.61 14.80 -19.96
C VAL A 126 8.79 15.96 -20.55
N PRO A 127 8.51 15.98 -21.86
CA PRO A 127 7.74 17.03 -22.50
C PRO A 127 6.41 17.26 -21.76
N PRO A 128 5.92 18.51 -21.64
CA PRO A 128 4.64 18.79 -20.99
C PRO A 128 3.51 17.89 -21.54
N ASP A 129 3.48 17.72 -22.88
CA ASP A 129 2.53 16.89 -23.61
C ASP A 129 2.57 15.41 -23.22
N GLU A 130 3.66 14.90 -22.65
CA GLU A 130 3.81 13.51 -22.24
C GLU A 130 3.50 13.32 -20.74
N ARG A 131 3.68 14.37 -19.93
CA ARG A 131 3.30 14.38 -18.50
C ARG A 131 1.79 14.31 -18.29
N ASP A 132 1.01 14.95 -19.17
CA ASP A 132 -0.45 15.02 -19.04
C ASP A 132 -1.20 13.79 -19.61
N ARG A 133 -0.54 13.01 -20.47
CA ARG A 133 -1.16 11.83 -21.15
C ARG A 133 -1.68 10.77 -20.19
N LEU A 134 -0.91 10.43 -19.16
CA LEU A 134 -1.29 9.35 -18.24
C LEU A 134 -2.46 9.78 -17.33
N PRO A 135 -2.44 10.97 -16.68
CA PRO A 135 -3.61 11.51 -15.99
C PRO A 135 -4.87 11.52 -16.86
N ASP A 136 -4.77 11.96 -18.11
CA ASP A 136 -5.92 12.03 -19.02
C ASP A 136 -6.43 10.65 -19.42
N ALA A 137 -5.53 9.71 -19.72
CA ALA A 137 -5.88 8.31 -20.00
C ALA A 137 -6.59 7.64 -18.80
N LEU A 138 -6.22 7.99 -17.57
CA LEU A 138 -6.91 7.50 -16.37
C LEU A 138 -8.37 7.96 -16.32
N HIS A 139 -8.71 9.16 -16.82
CA HIS A 139 -10.09 9.65 -16.87
C HIS A 139 -11.00 8.84 -17.80
N HIS A 140 -10.43 8.14 -18.78
CA HIS A 140 -11.18 7.24 -19.68
C HIS A 140 -11.43 5.84 -19.11
N LEU A 141 -10.85 5.52 -17.95
CA LEU A 141 -11.15 4.28 -17.23
C LEU A 141 -12.45 4.41 -16.42
N SER A 142 -13.15 3.28 -16.21
CA SER A 142 -14.25 3.24 -15.23
C SER A 142 -13.74 3.58 -13.83
N ALA A 143 -14.62 4.08 -12.95
CA ALA A 143 -14.23 4.46 -11.60
C ALA A 143 -13.51 3.33 -10.83
N THR A 144 -13.99 2.09 -10.97
CA THR A 144 -13.36 0.91 -10.36
C THR A 144 -11.98 0.62 -10.95
N GLN A 145 -11.85 0.64 -12.29
CA GLN A 145 -10.57 0.40 -12.96
C GLN A 145 -9.53 1.45 -12.58
N ARG A 146 -9.92 2.73 -12.62
CA ARG A 146 -9.07 3.86 -12.25
C ARG A 146 -8.56 3.71 -10.82
N ARG A 147 -9.47 3.39 -9.88
CA ARG A 147 -9.13 3.21 -8.46
C ARG A 147 -8.16 2.04 -8.25
N ILE A 148 -8.36 0.92 -8.95
CA ILE A 148 -7.43 -0.22 -8.90
C ILE A 148 -6.04 0.19 -9.41
N VAL A 149 -5.95 0.90 -10.53
CA VAL A 149 -4.66 1.35 -11.09
C VAL A 149 -3.93 2.29 -10.12
N LEU A 150 -4.64 3.28 -9.57
CA LEU A 150 -4.07 4.25 -8.63
C LEU A 150 -3.56 3.58 -7.34
N LEU A 151 -4.31 2.62 -6.80
CA LEU A 151 -3.87 1.82 -5.65
C LEU A 151 -2.64 0.97 -5.98
N ARG A 152 -2.56 0.39 -7.19
CA ARG A 152 -1.36 -0.34 -7.64
C ARG A 152 -0.13 0.55 -7.69
N VAL A 153 -0.27 1.80 -8.16
CA VAL A 153 0.82 2.78 -8.18
C VAL A 153 1.25 3.15 -6.76
N GLN A 154 0.31 3.22 -5.82
CA GLN A 154 0.56 3.42 -4.38
C GLN A 154 1.09 2.16 -3.66
N GLY A 155 1.51 1.12 -4.38
CA GLY A 155 2.14 -0.07 -3.81
C GLY A 155 1.17 -1.11 -3.21
N TRP A 156 -0.14 -0.93 -3.36
CA TRP A 156 -1.13 -1.91 -2.89
C TRP A 156 -1.11 -3.15 -3.78
N ASN A 157 -1.15 -4.34 -3.19
CA ASN A 157 -1.23 -5.59 -3.95
C ASN A 157 -2.68 -5.99 -4.30
N GLY A 158 -2.87 -6.94 -5.22
CA GLY A 158 -4.20 -7.33 -5.69
C GLY A 158 -5.11 -7.89 -4.60
N ALA A 159 -4.56 -8.56 -3.58
CA ALA A 159 -5.31 -9.03 -2.41
C ALA A 159 -5.76 -7.85 -1.55
N GLU A 160 -4.85 -6.94 -1.23
CA GLU A 160 -5.16 -5.73 -0.46
C GLU A 160 -6.21 -4.87 -1.15
N ILE A 161 -6.16 -4.77 -2.48
CA ILE A 161 -7.14 -4.03 -3.28
C ILE A 161 -8.51 -4.73 -3.24
N ALA A 162 -8.52 -6.06 -3.32
CA ALA A 162 -9.75 -6.85 -3.23
C ALA A 162 -10.43 -6.63 -1.88
N ASP A 163 -9.67 -6.76 -0.80
CA ASP A 163 -10.12 -6.45 0.55
C ASP A 163 -10.60 -5.01 0.62
N LEU A 164 -9.78 -4.04 0.22
CA LEU A 164 -10.11 -2.62 0.34
C LEU A 164 -11.41 -2.24 -0.38
N LEU A 165 -11.61 -2.75 -1.60
CA LEU A 165 -12.76 -2.42 -2.44
C LEU A 165 -13.97 -3.34 -2.20
N GLY A 166 -13.86 -4.36 -1.35
CA GLY A 166 -14.93 -5.34 -1.13
C GLY A 166 -15.22 -6.18 -2.39
N MET A 167 -14.18 -6.46 -3.19
CA MET A 167 -14.27 -7.22 -4.44
C MET A 167 -13.62 -8.60 -4.28
N SER A 168 -13.96 -9.54 -5.15
CA SER A 168 -13.21 -10.81 -5.22
C SER A 168 -11.85 -10.61 -5.89
N HIS A 169 -10.86 -11.43 -5.54
CA HIS A 169 -9.54 -11.43 -6.19
C HIS A 169 -9.65 -11.59 -7.72
N GLY A 170 -10.56 -12.46 -8.18
CA GLY A 170 -10.82 -12.65 -9.60
C GLY A 170 -11.36 -11.38 -10.27
N ALA A 171 -12.29 -10.69 -9.62
CA ALA A 171 -12.84 -9.43 -10.13
C ALA A 171 -11.77 -8.33 -10.22
N VAL A 172 -10.89 -8.20 -9.21
CA VAL A 172 -9.76 -7.26 -9.25
C VAL A 172 -8.81 -7.59 -10.40
N ARG A 173 -8.44 -8.87 -10.57
CA ARG A 173 -7.55 -9.32 -11.66
C ARG A 173 -8.11 -8.98 -13.03
N VAL A 174 -9.40 -9.27 -13.27
CA VAL A 174 -10.07 -8.98 -14.54
C VAL A 174 -10.16 -7.47 -14.78
N ALA A 175 -10.56 -6.69 -13.77
CA ALA A 175 -10.65 -5.24 -13.89
C ALA A 175 -9.27 -4.61 -14.16
N GLN A 176 -8.21 -5.09 -13.50
CA GLN A 176 -6.84 -4.63 -13.70
C GLN A 176 -6.35 -4.94 -15.13
N HIS A 177 -6.58 -6.16 -15.62
CA HIS A 177 -6.25 -6.52 -16.99
C HIS A 177 -6.94 -5.60 -18.01
N ARG A 178 -8.25 -5.37 -17.84
CA ARG A 178 -9.02 -4.46 -18.71
C ARG A 178 -8.52 -3.03 -18.63
N ALA A 179 -8.17 -2.55 -17.44
CA ALA A 179 -7.63 -1.21 -17.24
C ALA A 179 -6.30 -1.03 -17.99
N TYR A 180 -5.38 -1.98 -17.88
CA TYR A 180 -4.07 -1.91 -18.55
C TYR A 180 -4.18 -2.03 -20.07
N ALA A 181 -5.07 -2.90 -20.57
CA ALA A 181 -5.35 -2.96 -22.00
C ALA A 181 -5.85 -1.61 -22.53
N ARG A 182 -6.81 -1.00 -21.82
CA ARG A 182 -7.36 0.30 -22.22
C ARG A 182 -6.35 1.44 -22.14
N LEU A 183 -5.53 1.49 -21.09
CA LEU A 183 -4.46 2.49 -20.99
C LEU A 183 -3.45 2.32 -22.12
N ARG A 184 -3.09 1.08 -22.48
CA ARG A 184 -2.18 0.81 -23.60
C ARG A 184 -2.74 1.32 -24.92
N GLU A 185 -4.01 1.08 -25.21
CA GLU A 185 -4.69 1.60 -26.40
C GLU A 185 -4.62 3.13 -26.46
N LEU A 186 -5.07 3.80 -25.40
CA LEU A 186 -5.14 5.27 -25.32
C LEU A 186 -3.76 5.93 -25.46
N LEU A 187 -2.75 5.36 -24.82
CA LEU A 187 -1.39 5.89 -24.89
C LEU A 187 -0.72 5.60 -26.23
N THR A 188 -1.10 4.53 -26.93
CA THR A 188 -0.57 4.22 -28.28
C THR A 188 -1.22 5.08 -29.35
N GLU A 189 -2.54 5.30 -29.26
CA GLU A 189 -3.29 6.18 -30.18
C GLU A 189 -2.81 7.64 -30.06
N ALA A 190 -2.54 8.10 -28.84
CA ALA A 190 -1.94 9.42 -28.60
C ALA A 190 -0.48 9.55 -29.11
N GLN A 191 0.22 8.43 -29.35
CA GLN A 191 1.58 8.42 -29.88
C GLN A 191 1.62 8.47 -31.41
N GLN A 192 0.49 8.30 -32.11
CA GLN A 192 0.43 8.49 -33.55
C GLN A 192 0.27 9.99 -33.84
N PRO A 193 1.34 10.71 -34.26
CA PRO A 193 1.14 12.06 -34.77
C PRO A 193 0.20 11.96 -35.97
N ALA A 194 -0.60 13.01 -36.18
CA ALA A 194 -1.43 13.21 -37.35
C ALA A 194 -0.56 13.34 -38.64
N THR A 195 0.14 12.27 -39.03
CA THR A 195 0.81 12.14 -40.33
C THR A 195 -0.10 11.36 -41.26
N SER A 196 -1.28 11.90 -41.55
CA SER A 196 -2.13 11.50 -42.69
C SER A 196 -3.21 12.55 -42.92
N SER A 197 -2.78 13.78 -43.21
CA SER A 197 -3.58 14.70 -44.01
C SER A 197 -2.67 15.63 -44.80
N SER A 198 -3.06 15.83 -46.06
CA SER A 198 -2.51 16.81 -47.00
C SER A 198 -1.32 16.39 -47.86
N ARG A 199 -1.54 15.46 -48.80
CA ARG A 199 -1.16 15.64 -50.22
C ARG A 199 -2.22 15.03 -51.13
N THR A 200 -3.39 15.67 -51.20
CA THR A 200 -4.16 15.65 -52.44
C THR A 200 -3.34 16.44 -53.46
N PHE A 201 -2.63 15.71 -54.31
CA PHE A 201 -2.09 16.24 -55.55
C PHE A 201 -3.31 16.50 -56.46
N THR A 202 -3.95 17.65 -56.28
CA THR A 202 -4.79 18.23 -57.31
C THR A 202 -3.84 18.83 -58.32
N THR A 203 -3.57 18.12 -59.42
CA THR A 203 -3.16 18.78 -60.65
C THR A 203 -4.34 18.65 -61.60
N GLU A 204 -4.97 19.80 -61.75
CA GLU A 204 -6.08 20.16 -62.60
C GLU A 204 -5.80 19.79 -64.07
N PRO A 205 -6.83 19.44 -64.86
CA PRO A 205 -6.67 19.06 -66.27
C PRO A 205 -6.62 20.33 -67.13
N ASP A 206 -5.56 20.51 -67.91
CA ASP A 206 -5.57 21.50 -68.98
C ASP A 206 -5.99 20.85 -70.30
N HIS A 207 -7.03 21.43 -70.88
CA HIS A 207 -7.65 21.11 -72.15
C HIS A 207 -6.90 21.80 -73.32
N VAL A 208 -7.04 21.18 -74.50
CA VAL A 208 -6.74 21.62 -75.89
C VAL A 208 -5.43 21.13 -76.47
#